data_AF-S4MS73-F1
#
_entry.id   AF-S4MS73-F1
#
_cell.length_a   1.000
_cell.length_b   1.000
_cell.length_c   1.000
_cell.angle_alpha   90.00
_cell.angle_beta   90.00
_cell.angle_gamma   90.00
#
_symmetry.space_group_name_H-M   'P 1'
#
loop_
_entity.id
_entity.type
_entity.pdbx_description
1 polymer ?
#
loop_
_entity_poly.entity_id
_entity_poly.type
_entity_poly.pdbx_seq_one_letter_code
_entity_poly.pdbx_strand_id
1 'polypeptide(L)'
;MLAGAATVSGIVLLLSLKPASDPGSAQAAGQAPPAAAGQAPQGGVNGAVTGDAAQTQYGAVQVRLTMSNGKITQAEAVQAPKGGRSDQITASSVPRLNQAVVAAQSADIDAVSGATYTSAGYKKSLQSALDKAKASAGGAQGSGNAQTLTGDVAQTQYGPVQVRITVAGGKITKAEAVQAPKGGRSDQITSSSVPRLNQAAVAAGSADIDAVSGATYTSAGYKKSLQSALDKAPAGGVRPRPPAPGAVRPRRRPSPAAWRRPSTAQYRSASPSPAARSPRPKPSRPPRAAAATRSPPPPSPASTRRPSRPETHRSTPSPEPPTPVPATSSPSSRRWTRPVADTVADSAQAPAAVRHAEETMGTVFSFDVRGGDPGAVRAAVDEAVAGLHRVDEVFSTYREDSQISRLQRGELTVEECDPEVAEVLELAAEAERLSDGWFSTSYGGRLDPTGIVKGWAVERAARQLAAVPGVSGVSVNGGGDVQLLGVPGAQRPWRVGVSDPLRPGGLAAVISAAGVDELAVATSGTAERGAHIVDPRTGRSAVTDLVAVTVVGPRLTWADCWATAAFAMGSREGLTWLESLPGVEALLITAGDEVRCTGGLAARLG
;
A
#
# COMPACT_ATOMS: atom_id res chain seq x y z
N MET A 1 49.03 -63.45 -35.87
CA MET A 1 47.91 -63.40 -36.83
C MET A 1 47.29 -62.02 -36.74
N LEU A 2 47.11 -61.38 -37.91
CA LEU A 2 46.18 -60.31 -38.33
C LEU A 2 45.77 -59.22 -37.31
N ALA A 3 46.15 -57.95 -37.52
CA ALA A 3 45.54 -56.93 -38.41
C ALA A 3 44.54 -56.06 -37.63
N GLY A 4 44.45 -54.74 -37.75
CA GLY A 4 45.05 -53.75 -38.64
C GLY A 4 44.11 -52.55 -38.60
N ALA A 5 44.56 -51.39 -38.13
CA ALA A 5 43.83 -50.13 -38.20
C ALA A 5 44.79 -49.02 -38.66
N ALA A 6 44.47 -48.46 -39.82
CA ALA A 6 45.07 -47.29 -40.46
C ALA A 6 43.87 -46.43 -40.93
N THR A 7 43.88 -45.10 -41.10
CA THR A 7 44.92 -44.07 -41.32
C THR A 7 44.15 -42.71 -41.26
N VAL A 8 44.64 -41.64 -40.59
CA VAL A 8 45.36 -40.44 -41.15
C VAL A 8 44.41 -39.36 -41.72
N SER A 9 44.53 -38.03 -41.54
CA SER A 9 45.63 -37.03 -41.39
C SER A 9 45.25 -35.94 -40.35
N GLY A 10 46.11 -35.22 -39.62
CA GLY A 10 47.35 -34.48 -39.98
C GLY A 10 46.98 -33.02 -40.35
N ILE A 11 47.56 -31.89 -39.91
CA ILE A 11 48.83 -31.47 -39.28
C ILE A 11 48.59 -29.98 -38.88
N VAL A 12 48.81 -29.50 -37.63
CA VAL A 12 50.05 -28.85 -37.09
C VAL A 12 50.27 -27.40 -37.63
N LEU A 13 50.59 -26.32 -36.90
CA LEU A 13 51.60 -26.09 -35.83
C LEU A 13 51.35 -24.76 -35.04
N LEU A 14 51.65 -24.87 -33.73
CA LEU A 14 52.08 -23.95 -32.65
C LEU A 14 52.54 -22.50 -32.93
N LEU A 15 52.29 -21.58 -31.97
CA LEU A 15 53.28 -21.17 -30.94
C LEU A 15 52.72 -20.15 -29.92
N SER A 16 52.91 -20.46 -28.65
CA SER A 16 52.67 -19.63 -27.46
C SER A 16 53.87 -18.72 -27.18
N LEU A 17 53.66 -17.55 -26.53
CA LEU A 17 54.48 -17.02 -25.43
C LEU A 17 53.91 -15.70 -24.86
N LYS A 18 54.02 -15.55 -23.53
CA LYS A 18 53.52 -14.48 -22.64
C LYS A 18 54.75 -13.64 -22.16
N PRO A 19 54.61 -12.66 -21.23
CA PRO A 19 54.42 -11.21 -21.41
C PRO A 19 55.64 -10.34 -20.98
N ALA A 20 55.44 -9.02 -20.99
CA ALA A 20 56.06 -7.93 -20.20
C ALA A 20 56.91 -6.92 -20.98
N SER A 21 56.46 -5.65 -20.98
CA SER A 21 57.23 -4.43 -20.62
C SER A 21 56.51 -3.19 -21.19
N ASP A 22 56.12 -2.24 -20.32
CA ASP A 22 55.99 -0.82 -20.66
C ASP A 22 57.39 -0.17 -20.50
N PRO A 23 57.76 0.87 -21.28
CA PRO A 23 57.47 2.25 -20.87
C PRO A 23 57.24 3.28 -22.02
N GLY A 24 56.57 4.39 -21.69
CA GLY A 24 56.99 5.75 -22.10
C GLY A 24 56.65 6.28 -23.51
N SER A 25 55.51 7.00 -23.59
CA SER A 25 55.26 8.25 -24.34
C SER A 25 56.21 8.75 -25.46
N ALA A 26 55.67 8.99 -26.67
CA ALA A 26 55.93 10.18 -27.49
C ALA A 26 54.94 10.31 -28.68
N GLN A 27 54.47 11.54 -28.92
CA GLN A 27 53.58 11.97 -30.01
C GLN A 27 54.29 12.08 -31.37
N ALA A 28 53.58 11.77 -32.47
CA ALA A 28 53.15 12.72 -33.52
C ALA A 28 53.15 12.17 -34.97
N ALA A 29 52.09 12.54 -35.69
CA ALA A 29 52.00 12.92 -37.11
C ALA A 29 51.67 11.87 -38.22
N GLY A 30 50.63 12.21 -39.01
CA GLY A 30 50.47 11.87 -40.45
C GLY A 30 49.38 10.84 -40.79
N GLN A 31 48.09 11.21 -40.79
CA GLN A 31 47.25 11.58 -41.96
C GLN A 31 46.67 10.42 -42.83
N ALA A 32 45.33 10.37 -42.88
CA ALA A 32 44.52 9.80 -43.96
C ALA A 32 43.28 10.71 -44.23
N PRO A 33 42.71 10.73 -45.46
CA PRO A 33 42.09 11.92 -46.09
C PRO A 33 40.53 11.91 -46.12
N PRO A 34 39.84 12.82 -46.85
CA PRO A 34 39.10 13.99 -46.36
C PRO A 34 37.58 13.80 -46.20
N ALA A 35 36.97 14.81 -45.57
CA ALA A 35 35.59 14.92 -45.14
C ALA A 35 34.54 14.90 -46.28
N ALA A 36 33.45 14.14 -46.06
CA ALA A 36 32.13 14.43 -46.60
C ALA A 36 31.30 15.12 -45.50
N ALA A 37 30.84 16.34 -45.78
CA ALA A 37 30.12 17.20 -44.85
C ALA A 37 28.77 16.60 -44.44
N GLY A 38 28.65 16.25 -43.15
CA GLY A 38 27.39 16.03 -42.45
C GLY A 38 27.43 16.84 -41.16
N GLN A 39 26.50 17.77 -41.01
CA GLN A 39 26.41 18.70 -39.88
C GLN A 39 26.42 17.98 -38.53
N ALA A 40 27.34 18.38 -37.65
CA ALA A 40 27.38 17.95 -36.26
C ALA A 40 26.22 18.58 -35.46
N PRO A 41 25.50 17.83 -34.61
CA PRO A 41 24.67 18.44 -33.59
C PRO A 41 25.58 18.94 -32.45
N GLN A 42 25.83 20.25 -32.42
CA GLN A 42 26.42 20.93 -31.26
C GLN A 42 25.41 20.99 -30.12
N GLY A 43 25.73 20.36 -28.98
CA GLY A 43 24.91 20.46 -27.76
C GLY A 43 25.20 19.45 -26.64
N GLY A 44 26.43 18.93 -26.52
CA GLY A 44 26.79 17.98 -25.44
C GLY A 44 27.53 18.67 -24.29
N VAL A 45 27.17 18.35 -23.04
CA VAL A 45 27.91 18.83 -21.86
C VAL A 45 29.29 18.18 -21.82
N ASN A 46 30.31 19.02 -21.68
CA ASN A 46 31.70 18.62 -21.48
C ASN A 46 32.13 19.09 -20.09
N GLY A 47 32.63 18.19 -19.25
CA GLY A 47 33.15 18.53 -17.92
C GLY A 47 32.71 17.58 -16.80
N ALA A 48 33.22 17.83 -15.60
CA ALA A 48 32.87 17.06 -14.41
C ALA A 48 31.66 17.68 -13.69
N VAL A 49 30.62 16.90 -13.48
CA VAL A 49 29.39 17.29 -12.78
C VAL A 49 29.25 16.47 -11.51
N THR A 50 29.16 17.14 -10.36
CA THR A 50 28.98 16.48 -9.05
C THR A 50 27.53 16.56 -8.61
N GLY A 51 26.95 15.40 -8.30
CA GLY A 51 25.60 15.28 -7.76
C GLY A 51 25.50 15.76 -6.33
N ASP A 52 24.29 15.98 -5.85
CA ASP A 52 24.06 16.27 -4.43
C ASP A 52 24.44 15.07 -3.57
N ALA A 53 24.92 15.31 -2.36
CA ALA A 53 25.22 14.24 -1.40
C ALA A 53 23.90 13.61 -0.91
N ALA A 54 23.75 12.30 -1.11
CA ALA A 54 22.60 11.54 -0.65
C ALA A 54 22.89 10.95 0.73
N GLN A 55 22.10 11.33 1.73
CA GLN A 55 22.21 10.76 3.07
C GLN A 55 21.67 9.32 3.09
N THR A 56 22.49 8.39 3.59
CA THR A 56 22.07 7.01 3.88
C THR A 56 22.21 6.75 5.37
N GLN A 57 21.56 5.69 5.87
CA GLN A 57 21.63 5.29 7.27
C GLN A 57 23.06 4.94 7.77
N TYR A 58 24.02 4.78 6.86
CA TYR A 58 25.43 4.50 7.17
C TYR A 58 26.36 5.68 6.85
N GLY A 59 25.84 6.80 6.35
CA GLY A 59 26.62 7.98 5.96
C GLY A 59 26.25 8.54 4.59
N ALA A 60 26.81 9.70 4.25
CA ALA A 60 26.54 10.36 2.98
C ALA A 60 27.24 9.67 1.80
N VAL A 61 26.56 9.60 0.66
CA VAL A 61 27.08 9.10 -0.61
C VAL A 61 27.01 10.23 -1.64
N GLN A 62 28.12 10.56 -2.29
CA GLN A 62 28.17 11.59 -3.32
C GLN A 62 28.94 11.10 -4.53
N VAL A 63 28.39 11.35 -5.72
CA VAL A 63 28.92 10.88 -7.00
C VAL A 63 29.30 12.06 -7.89
N ARG A 64 30.46 11.95 -8.54
CA ARG A 64 30.92 12.85 -9.59
C ARG A 64 30.98 12.08 -10.91
N LEU A 65 30.45 12.70 -11.95
CA LEU A 65 30.52 12.23 -13.32
C LEU A 65 31.48 13.09 -14.11
N THR A 66 32.25 12.50 -15.01
CA THR A 66 32.96 13.20 -16.06
C THR A 66 32.28 12.89 -17.38
N MET A 67 31.92 13.93 -18.14
CA MET A 67 31.24 13.79 -19.42
C MET A 67 32.06 14.39 -20.56
N SER A 68 32.05 13.72 -21.70
CA SER A 68 32.62 14.22 -22.96
C SER A 68 31.64 13.94 -24.10
N ASN A 69 31.35 14.97 -24.89
CA ASN A 69 30.37 14.98 -25.97
C ASN A 69 28.98 14.46 -25.53
N GLY A 70 28.55 14.80 -24.31
CA GLY A 70 27.28 14.34 -23.75
C GLY A 70 27.24 12.87 -23.31
N LYS A 71 28.37 12.15 -23.37
CA LYS A 71 28.50 10.78 -22.85
C LYS A 71 29.27 10.76 -21.53
N ILE A 72 28.89 9.89 -20.61
CA ILE A 72 29.60 9.64 -19.36
C ILE A 72 30.88 8.86 -19.68
N THR A 73 32.03 9.48 -19.47
CA THR A 73 33.34 8.83 -19.65
C THR A 73 33.89 8.28 -18.36
N GLN A 74 33.45 8.80 -17.21
CA GLN A 74 33.89 8.36 -15.89
C GLN A 74 32.83 8.64 -14.82
N ALA A 75 32.76 7.78 -13.80
CA ALA A 75 31.98 7.99 -12.59
C ALA A 75 32.83 7.66 -11.36
N GLU A 76 32.73 8.47 -10.31
CA GLU A 76 33.48 8.32 -9.07
C GLU A 76 32.62 8.66 -7.85
N ALA A 77 32.66 7.83 -6.81
CA ALA A 77 32.11 8.18 -5.49
C ALA A 77 33.09 9.09 -4.74
N VAL A 78 32.82 10.38 -4.73
CA VAL A 78 33.62 11.39 -4.01
C VAL A 78 33.41 11.30 -2.49
N GLN A 79 32.25 10.80 -2.08
CA GLN A 79 31.93 10.51 -0.69
C GLN A 79 31.19 9.17 -0.59
N ALA A 80 31.58 8.33 0.36
CA ALA A 80 30.93 7.06 0.63
C ALA A 80 30.93 6.76 2.15
N PRO A 81 30.04 5.89 2.63
CA PRO A 81 29.91 5.53 4.04
C PRO A 81 31.23 4.92 4.54
N LYS A 82 31.69 5.32 5.74
CA LYS A 82 32.93 4.81 6.35
C LYS A 82 32.64 4.17 7.72
N GLY A 83 33.32 3.07 8.03
CA GLY A 83 33.32 2.41 9.34
C GLY A 83 32.75 1.00 9.36
N GLY A 84 33.42 0.10 10.08
CA GLY A 84 32.96 -1.28 10.34
C GLY A 84 32.84 -2.14 9.08
N ARG A 85 31.77 -2.93 8.98
CA ARG A 85 31.49 -3.80 7.82
C ARG A 85 31.21 -3.00 6.53
N SER A 86 30.89 -1.71 6.63
CA SER A 86 30.58 -0.84 5.50
C SER A 86 31.80 -0.54 4.61
N ASP A 87 33.02 -0.60 5.14
CA ASP A 87 34.25 -0.35 4.37
C ASP A 87 34.49 -1.48 3.35
N GLN A 88 34.29 -2.74 3.76
CA GLN A 88 34.44 -3.91 2.89
C GLN A 88 33.37 -3.96 1.79
N ILE A 89 32.13 -3.59 2.13
CA ILE A 89 31.02 -3.53 1.18
C ILE A 89 31.24 -2.38 0.18
N THR A 90 31.63 -1.21 0.66
CA THR A 90 31.89 -0.03 -0.18
C THR A 90 33.06 -0.26 -1.13
N ALA A 91 34.15 -0.87 -0.65
CA ALA A 91 35.33 -1.20 -1.45
C ALA A 91 35.03 -2.16 -2.61
N SER A 92 34.05 -3.05 -2.45
CA SER A 92 33.65 -4.01 -3.51
C SER A 92 32.49 -3.51 -4.38
N SER A 93 31.61 -2.66 -3.86
CA SER A 93 30.42 -2.18 -4.59
C SER A 93 30.68 -0.94 -5.44
N VAL A 94 31.48 0.03 -4.96
CA VAL A 94 31.70 1.30 -5.66
C VAL A 94 32.35 1.11 -7.04
N PRO A 95 33.41 0.28 -7.21
CA PRO A 95 33.98 0.06 -8.53
C PRO A 95 32.98 -0.56 -9.53
N ARG A 96 32.11 -1.47 -9.06
CA ARG A 96 31.06 -2.09 -9.88
C ARG A 96 29.99 -1.09 -10.29
N LEU A 97 29.57 -0.22 -9.36
CA LEU A 97 28.61 0.85 -9.65
C LEU A 97 29.20 1.86 -10.63
N ASN A 98 30.46 2.26 -10.46
CA ASN A 98 31.15 3.16 -11.41
C ASN A 98 31.18 2.58 -12.83
N GLN A 99 31.51 1.29 -12.96
CA GLN A 99 31.50 0.58 -14.25
C GLN A 99 30.08 0.49 -14.85
N ALA A 100 29.08 0.17 -14.02
CA ALA A 100 27.68 0.09 -14.45
C ALA A 100 27.17 1.44 -14.97
N VAL A 101 27.56 2.56 -14.37
CA VAL A 101 27.18 3.90 -14.86
C VAL A 101 27.78 4.19 -16.23
N VAL A 102 29.06 3.90 -16.41
CA VAL A 102 29.73 4.12 -17.70
C VAL A 102 29.12 3.21 -18.78
N ALA A 103 28.71 1.99 -18.44
CA ALA A 103 28.01 1.11 -19.36
C ALA A 103 26.57 1.56 -19.67
N ALA A 104 25.80 1.93 -18.66
CA ALA A 104 24.38 2.24 -18.77
C ALA A 104 24.09 3.67 -19.26
N GLN A 105 25.05 4.59 -19.14
CA GLN A 105 24.90 6.02 -19.48
C GLN A 105 23.69 6.70 -18.78
N SER A 106 23.23 6.14 -17.66
CA SER A 106 22.02 6.56 -16.94
C SER A 106 22.13 6.24 -15.45
N ALA A 107 21.17 6.72 -14.64
CA ALA A 107 21.05 6.34 -13.24
C ALA A 107 20.34 4.99 -13.01
N ASP A 108 19.83 4.38 -14.07
CA ASP A 108 19.16 3.07 -14.08
C ASP A 108 20.20 1.94 -14.10
N ILE A 109 21.01 1.89 -13.05
CA ILE A 109 22.01 0.84 -12.83
C ILE A 109 21.45 -0.19 -11.84
N ASP A 110 21.88 -1.45 -11.93
CA ASP A 110 21.46 -2.46 -10.95
C ASP A 110 22.04 -2.18 -9.56
N ALA A 111 21.31 -2.58 -8.52
CA ALA A 111 21.84 -2.54 -7.16
C ALA A 111 22.83 -3.69 -6.96
N VAL A 112 23.94 -3.42 -6.26
CA VAL A 112 24.91 -4.47 -5.93
C VAL A 112 24.40 -5.27 -4.73
N SER A 113 24.29 -6.60 -4.90
CA SER A 113 23.89 -7.52 -3.83
C SER A 113 24.78 -7.33 -2.58
N GLY A 114 24.14 -7.09 -1.42
CA GLY A 114 24.82 -6.78 -0.16
C GLY A 114 25.17 -5.30 0.07
N ALA A 115 24.93 -4.42 -0.91
CA ALA A 115 25.20 -2.97 -0.82
C ALA A 115 23.95 -2.12 -1.15
N THR A 116 22.77 -2.57 -0.70
CA THR A 116 21.47 -1.96 -1.04
C THR A 116 21.41 -0.46 -0.71
N TYR A 117 21.92 -0.07 0.45
CA TYR A 117 21.88 1.32 0.91
C TYR A 117 22.88 2.22 0.19
N THR A 118 24.11 1.75 0.00
CA THR A 118 25.12 2.45 -0.79
C THR A 118 24.67 2.59 -2.25
N SER A 119 24.06 1.55 -2.82
CA SER A 119 23.50 1.58 -4.18
C SER A 119 22.36 2.59 -4.32
N ALA A 120 21.46 2.67 -3.33
CA ALA A 120 20.36 3.64 -3.33
C ALA A 120 20.86 5.08 -3.19
N GLY A 121 21.82 5.34 -2.30
CA GLY A 121 22.46 6.66 -2.15
C GLY A 121 23.22 7.06 -3.42
N TYR A 122 23.97 6.13 -3.99
CA TYR A 122 24.74 6.32 -5.22
C TYR A 122 23.83 6.68 -6.40
N LYS A 123 22.71 5.97 -6.60
CA LYS A 123 21.71 6.27 -7.64
C LYS A 123 21.09 7.66 -7.50
N LYS A 124 20.76 8.08 -6.27
CA LYS A 124 20.18 9.41 -6.01
C LYS A 124 21.16 10.53 -6.34
N SER A 125 22.41 10.40 -5.88
CA SER A 125 23.45 11.39 -6.19
C SER A 125 23.76 11.41 -7.69
N LEU A 126 23.80 10.24 -8.33
CA LEU A 126 24.00 10.08 -9.76
C LEU A 126 22.89 10.72 -10.60
N GLN A 127 21.63 10.53 -10.23
CA GLN A 127 20.49 11.15 -10.90
C GLN A 127 20.57 12.67 -10.80
N SER A 128 20.92 13.21 -9.62
CA SER A 128 21.16 14.65 -9.43
C SER A 128 22.30 15.16 -10.33
N ALA A 129 23.40 14.41 -10.47
CA ALA A 129 24.49 14.78 -11.38
C ALA A 129 24.03 14.83 -12.85
N LEU A 130 23.20 13.87 -13.29
CA LEU A 130 22.65 13.83 -14.65
C LEU A 130 21.63 14.94 -14.91
N ASP A 131 20.79 15.27 -13.93
CA ASP A 131 19.82 16.35 -14.04
C ASP A 131 20.53 17.72 -14.14
N LYS A 132 21.61 17.91 -13.36
CA LYS A 132 22.48 19.09 -13.47
C LYS A 132 23.19 19.17 -14.81
N ALA A 133 23.65 18.04 -15.35
CA ALA A 133 24.20 18.00 -16.71
C ALA A 133 23.13 18.39 -17.75
N LYS A 134 21.92 17.83 -17.69
CA LYS A 134 20.83 18.19 -18.62
C LYS A 134 20.43 19.66 -18.51
N ALA A 135 20.41 20.23 -17.30
CA ALA A 135 20.15 21.65 -17.09
C ALA A 135 21.25 22.54 -17.69
N SER A 136 22.49 22.05 -17.71
CA SER A 136 23.64 22.73 -18.34
C SER A 136 23.63 22.62 -19.87
N ALA A 137 23.04 21.55 -20.43
CA ALA A 137 22.86 21.34 -21.87
C ALA A 137 21.71 22.16 -22.49
N GLY A 138 20.65 22.42 -21.71
CA GLY A 138 19.47 23.18 -22.15
C GLY A 138 19.63 24.71 -22.07
N GLY A 139 20.78 25.21 -21.63
CA GLY A 139 21.06 26.63 -21.42
C GLY A 139 21.45 27.40 -22.68
N ALA A 140 20.71 27.26 -23.78
CA ALA A 140 20.89 28.10 -24.96
C ALA A 140 19.60 28.20 -25.79
N GLN A 141 18.54 28.81 -25.24
CA GLN A 141 17.56 29.61 -25.99
C GLN A 141 16.45 30.16 -25.07
N GLY A 142 16.28 31.49 -25.08
CA GLY A 142 15.05 32.16 -24.60
C GLY A 142 15.17 33.02 -23.35
N SER A 143 15.86 34.16 -23.44
CA SER A 143 15.69 35.28 -22.51
C SER A 143 14.32 35.92 -22.72
N GLY A 144 13.33 35.48 -21.95
CA GLY A 144 12.07 36.19 -21.74
C GLY A 144 11.92 36.45 -20.25
N ASN A 145 11.94 37.73 -19.85
CA ASN A 145 11.87 38.25 -18.48
C ASN A 145 11.49 37.20 -17.41
N ALA A 146 12.50 36.53 -16.85
CA ALA A 146 12.31 35.60 -15.76
C ALA A 146 12.23 36.41 -14.45
N GLN A 147 11.03 36.54 -13.89
CA GLN A 147 10.80 37.20 -12.61
C GLN A 147 10.86 36.18 -11.48
N THR A 148 11.62 36.46 -10.44
CA THR A 148 11.69 35.62 -9.24
C THR A 148 10.80 36.23 -8.16
N LEU A 149 9.81 35.48 -7.70
CA LEU A 149 8.82 35.89 -6.72
C LEU A 149 8.94 35.01 -5.47
N THR A 150 8.98 35.63 -4.30
CA THR A 150 9.06 34.91 -3.01
C THR A 150 7.75 35.10 -2.26
N GLY A 151 7.15 33.98 -1.88
CA GLY A 151 5.91 33.94 -1.11
C GLY A 151 6.09 34.38 0.33
N ASP A 152 4.99 34.71 0.98
CA ASP A 152 4.99 34.96 2.43
C ASP A 152 5.34 33.68 3.19
N VAL A 153 5.92 33.85 4.38
CA VAL A 153 6.24 32.74 5.27
C VAL A 153 4.95 32.16 5.84
N ALA A 154 4.69 30.89 5.57
CA ALA A 154 3.58 30.15 6.17
C ALA A 154 4.07 29.46 7.46
N GLN A 155 3.51 29.84 8.60
CA GLN A 155 3.78 29.17 9.87
C GLN A 155 3.08 27.81 9.90
N THR A 156 3.84 26.75 10.20
CA THR A 156 3.31 25.41 10.44
C THR A 156 3.69 24.97 11.86
N GLN A 157 3.02 23.94 12.38
CA GLN A 157 3.30 23.42 13.73
C GLN A 157 4.72 22.86 13.90
N TYR A 158 5.44 22.61 12.79
CA TYR A 158 6.83 22.13 12.80
C TYR A 158 7.84 23.19 12.32
N GLY A 159 7.39 24.44 12.13
CA GLY A 159 8.24 25.57 11.74
C GLY A 159 7.80 26.29 10.47
N PRO A 160 8.48 27.38 10.12
CA PRO A 160 8.12 28.20 8.96
C PRO A 160 8.43 27.49 7.63
N VAL A 161 7.51 27.59 6.68
CA VAL A 161 7.71 27.19 5.28
C VAL A 161 7.63 28.43 4.40
N GLN A 162 8.61 28.61 3.51
CA GLN A 162 8.63 29.69 2.53
C GLN A 162 9.08 29.18 1.17
N VAL A 163 8.37 29.57 0.12
CA VAL A 163 8.62 29.14 -1.26
C VAL A 163 9.00 30.34 -2.12
N ARG A 164 9.97 30.12 -3.00
CA ARG A 164 10.37 31.03 -4.07
C ARG A 164 10.14 30.36 -5.41
N ILE A 165 9.56 31.09 -6.34
CA ILE A 165 9.36 30.64 -7.71
C ILE A 165 10.05 31.56 -8.69
N THR A 166 10.46 31.01 -9.83
CA THR A 166 10.87 31.79 -11.00
C THR A 166 9.83 31.60 -12.08
N VAL A 167 9.28 32.70 -12.58
CA VAL A 167 8.26 32.75 -13.62
C VAL A 167 8.88 33.36 -14.87
N ALA A 168 8.88 32.64 -15.98
CA ALA A 168 9.29 33.15 -17.28
C ALA A 168 8.15 32.90 -18.29
N GLY A 169 7.79 33.92 -19.06
CA GLY A 169 6.71 33.80 -20.06
C GLY A 169 5.34 33.40 -19.48
N GLY A 170 5.03 33.80 -18.24
CA GLY A 170 3.78 33.47 -17.56
C GLY A 170 3.69 32.04 -17.02
N LYS A 171 4.80 31.28 -17.02
CA LYS A 171 4.87 29.91 -16.47
C LYS A 171 5.93 29.80 -15.39
N ILE A 172 5.65 28.99 -14.38
CA ILE A 172 6.64 28.63 -13.35
C ILE A 172 7.70 27.75 -14.00
N THR A 173 8.93 28.24 -14.11
CA THR A 173 10.07 27.47 -14.65
C THR A 173 10.93 26.86 -13.54
N LYS A 174 10.78 27.36 -12.32
CA LYS A 174 11.52 26.88 -11.14
C LYS A 174 10.72 27.14 -9.87
N ALA A 175 10.79 26.22 -8.91
CA ALA A 175 10.26 26.38 -7.56
C ALA A 175 11.27 25.84 -6.53
N GLU A 176 11.48 26.55 -5.43
CA GLU A 176 12.41 26.21 -4.36
C GLU A 176 11.83 26.58 -3.00
N ALA A 177 11.89 25.67 -2.02
CA ALA A 177 11.63 26.02 -0.63
C ALA A 177 12.84 26.76 -0.04
N VAL A 178 12.67 28.05 0.25
CA VAL A 178 13.68 28.90 0.89
C VAL A 178 13.76 28.63 2.39
N GLN A 179 12.62 28.30 3.00
CA GLN A 179 12.53 27.86 4.38
C GLN A 179 11.64 26.64 4.47
N ALA A 180 12.04 25.68 5.29
CA ALA A 180 11.25 24.50 5.61
C ALA A 180 11.58 24.08 7.06
N PRO A 181 10.64 23.38 7.73
CA PRO A 181 10.86 22.75 9.02
C PRO A 181 12.20 22.02 9.12
N LYS A 182 12.95 22.28 10.20
CA LYS A 182 14.24 21.63 10.49
C LYS A 182 14.22 20.95 11.85
N GLY A 183 14.92 19.83 11.96
CA GLY A 183 15.13 19.08 13.21
C GLY A 183 14.41 17.73 13.25
N GLY A 184 15.10 16.72 13.79
CA GLY A 184 14.54 15.38 14.04
C GLY A 184 13.98 14.70 12.79
N ARG A 185 12.76 14.14 12.90
CA ARG A 185 12.06 13.45 11.80
C ARG A 185 11.65 14.40 10.66
N SER A 186 11.55 15.71 10.92
CA SER A 186 11.17 16.72 9.93
C SER A 186 12.23 16.90 8.84
N ASP A 187 13.51 16.62 9.13
CA ASP A 187 14.57 16.70 8.11
C ASP A 187 14.42 15.59 7.06
N GLN A 188 14.10 14.36 7.49
CA GLN A 188 13.87 13.22 6.59
C GLN A 188 12.64 13.44 5.71
N ILE A 189 11.53 13.90 6.31
CA ILE A 189 10.28 14.20 5.59
C ILE A 189 10.50 15.35 4.61
N THR A 190 11.13 16.44 5.05
CA THR A 190 11.39 17.63 4.21
C THR A 190 12.32 17.29 3.05
N SER A 191 13.36 16.47 3.28
CA SER A 191 14.29 16.05 2.23
C SER A 191 13.64 15.26 1.08
N SER A 192 12.55 14.52 1.36
CA SER A 192 11.83 13.73 0.36
C SER A 192 10.64 14.47 -0.26
N SER A 193 9.99 15.37 0.49
CA SER A 193 8.77 16.06 0.08
C SER A 193 9.02 17.35 -0.68
N VAL A 194 10.01 18.16 -0.29
CA VAL A 194 10.31 19.44 -0.95
C VAL A 194 10.66 19.25 -2.44
N PRO A 195 11.50 18.28 -2.85
CA PRO A 195 11.77 18.08 -4.28
C PRO A 195 10.52 17.70 -5.07
N ARG A 196 9.64 16.88 -4.49
CA ARG A 196 8.36 16.48 -5.12
C ARG A 196 7.41 17.67 -5.23
N LEU A 197 7.31 18.50 -4.20
CA LEU A 197 6.49 19.72 -4.22
C LEU A 197 7.02 20.75 -5.22
N ASN A 198 8.35 20.91 -5.33
CA ASN A 198 8.97 21.76 -6.34
C ASN A 198 8.64 21.29 -7.76
N GLN A 199 8.74 19.98 -8.01
CA GLN A 199 8.38 19.39 -9.30
C GLN A 199 6.88 19.56 -9.61
N ALA A 200 6.02 19.31 -8.63
CA ALA A 200 4.57 19.48 -8.78
C ALA A 200 4.20 20.95 -9.05
N ALA A 201 4.85 21.92 -8.38
CA ALA A 201 4.62 23.35 -8.61
C ALA A 201 5.01 23.78 -10.02
N VAL A 202 6.16 23.31 -10.52
CA VAL A 202 6.60 23.59 -11.90
C VAL A 202 5.66 22.90 -12.92
N ALA A 203 5.24 21.67 -12.65
CA ALA A 203 4.36 20.91 -13.55
C ALA A 203 2.93 21.47 -13.60
N ALA A 204 2.36 21.86 -12.46
CA ALA A 204 1.01 22.39 -12.34
C ALA A 204 0.93 23.88 -12.73
N GLY A 205 2.03 24.63 -12.57
CA GLY A 205 2.05 26.08 -12.82
C GLY A 205 1.13 26.88 -11.89
N SER A 206 0.68 26.29 -10.78
CA SER A 206 -0.25 26.86 -9.81
C SER A 206 0.04 26.32 -8.41
N ALA A 207 -0.64 26.84 -7.38
CA ALA A 207 -0.57 26.30 -6.02
C ALA A 207 -1.50 25.10 -5.79
N ASP A 208 -2.31 24.72 -6.79
CA ASP A 208 -3.16 23.52 -6.79
C ASP A 208 -2.33 22.27 -7.08
N ILE A 209 -1.42 21.98 -6.15
CA ILE A 209 -0.55 20.79 -6.18
C ILE A 209 -1.01 19.79 -5.13
N ASP A 210 -0.80 18.51 -5.37
CA ASP A 210 -1.13 17.47 -4.39
C ASP A 210 -0.24 17.56 -3.14
N ALA A 211 -0.79 17.16 -2.00
CA ALA A 211 0.03 17.01 -0.80
C ALA A 211 0.90 15.75 -0.92
N VAL A 212 2.14 15.82 -0.41
CA VAL A 212 3.00 14.63 -0.35
C VAL A 212 2.64 13.82 0.89
N SER A 213 2.34 12.53 0.71
CA SER A 213 2.06 11.59 1.80
C SER A 213 3.19 11.61 2.84
N GLY A 214 2.83 11.76 4.12
CA GLY A 214 3.77 11.91 5.24
C GLY A 214 4.38 13.31 5.41
N ALA A 215 4.01 14.29 4.59
CA ALA A 215 4.48 15.68 4.66
C ALA A 215 3.31 16.68 4.62
N THR A 216 2.20 16.36 5.29
CA THR A 216 0.93 17.10 5.26
C THR A 216 1.12 18.58 5.61
N TYR A 217 1.84 18.86 6.70
CA TYR A 217 2.06 20.23 7.19
C TYR A 217 3.04 21.03 6.32
N THR A 218 4.13 20.40 5.89
CA THR A 218 5.07 21.03 4.95
C THR A 218 4.39 21.31 3.62
N SER A 219 3.54 20.40 3.14
CA SER A 219 2.75 20.56 1.92
C SER A 219 1.71 21.67 2.05
N ALA A 220 1.01 21.78 3.18
CA ALA A 220 0.05 22.86 3.42
C ALA A 220 0.74 24.24 3.52
N GLY A 221 1.87 24.33 4.25
CA GLY A 221 2.67 25.56 4.32
C GLY A 221 3.27 25.94 2.98
N TYR A 222 3.75 24.95 2.21
CA TYR A 222 4.30 25.14 0.88
C TYR A 222 3.24 25.68 -0.08
N LYS A 223 2.02 25.11 -0.09
CA LYS A 223 0.91 25.60 -0.93
C LYS A 223 0.53 27.05 -0.59
N LYS A 224 0.43 27.40 0.70
CA LYS A 224 0.12 28.77 1.14
C LYS A 224 1.19 29.77 0.69
N SER A 225 2.47 29.43 0.88
CA SER A 225 3.57 30.29 0.46
C SER A 225 3.66 30.39 -1.07
N LEU A 226 3.45 29.28 -1.78
CA LEU A 226 3.40 29.24 -3.24
C LEU A 226 2.25 30.09 -3.81
N GLN A 227 1.05 30.00 -3.23
CA GLN A 227 -0.08 30.82 -3.63
C GLN A 227 0.22 32.31 -3.43
N SER A 228 0.77 32.70 -2.27
CA SER A 228 1.22 34.08 -2.03
C SER A 228 2.28 34.53 -3.03
N ALA A 229 3.21 33.64 -3.43
CA ALA A 229 4.20 33.96 -4.45
C ALA A 229 3.57 34.20 -5.84
N LEU A 230 2.50 33.47 -6.16
CA LEU A 230 1.74 33.61 -7.41
C LEU A 230 0.83 34.84 -7.40
N ASP A 231 0.23 35.18 -6.25
CA ASP A 231 -0.61 36.38 -6.09
C ASP A 231 0.20 37.67 -6.25
N LYS A 232 1.51 37.61 -5.97
CA LYS A 232 2.46 38.71 -6.21
C LYS A 232 2.92 38.82 -7.66
N ALA A 233 2.52 37.91 -8.54
CA ALA A 233 2.79 38.03 -9.97
C ALA A 233 1.84 39.08 -10.59
N PRO A 234 2.35 40.08 -11.34
CA PRO A 234 1.51 41.12 -11.90
C PRO A 234 0.43 40.54 -12.83
N ALA A 235 -0.80 41.02 -12.66
CA ALA A 235 -2.01 40.54 -13.30
C ALA A 235 -1.97 40.69 -14.84
N GLY A 236 -1.39 39.68 -15.51
CA GLY A 236 -1.37 39.58 -16.97
C GLY A 236 -1.14 38.18 -17.51
N GLY A 237 -1.00 37.14 -16.68
CA GLY A 237 -0.51 35.83 -17.12
C GLY A 237 -1.30 34.58 -16.72
N VAL A 238 -2.21 34.63 -15.74
CA VAL A 238 -2.93 33.42 -15.31
C VAL A 238 -4.38 33.77 -14.98
N ARG A 239 -5.29 33.44 -15.90
CA ARG A 239 -6.74 33.40 -15.61
C ARG A 239 -7.11 31.95 -15.27
N PRO A 240 -7.81 31.68 -14.16
CA PRO A 240 -8.37 30.34 -13.93
C PRO A 240 -9.44 30.06 -14.99
N ARG A 241 -9.35 28.91 -15.64
CA ARG A 241 -10.32 28.47 -16.65
C ARG A 241 -11.64 28.10 -15.94
N PRO A 242 -12.79 28.69 -16.31
CA PRO A 242 -14.08 28.25 -15.76
C PRO A 242 -14.46 26.87 -16.32
N PRO A 243 -15.29 26.09 -15.61
CA PRO A 243 -15.72 24.76 -16.06
C PRO A 243 -16.59 24.88 -17.32
N ALA A 244 -16.27 24.09 -18.35
CA ALA A 244 -17.02 24.08 -19.61
C ALA A 244 -18.38 23.35 -19.45
N PRO A 245 -19.49 23.90 -19.96
CA PRO A 245 -20.78 23.22 -19.96
C PRO A 245 -20.94 22.30 -21.18
N GLY A 246 -21.41 21.07 -20.96
CA GLY A 246 -22.22 20.32 -21.93
C GLY A 246 -21.54 19.34 -22.89
N ALA A 247 -21.84 18.06 -22.68
CA ALA A 247 -22.15 17.03 -23.68
C ALA A 247 -21.03 16.49 -24.63
N VAL A 248 -20.41 15.38 -24.21
CA VAL A 248 -20.15 14.25 -25.12
C VAL A 248 -20.84 13.02 -24.54
N ARG A 249 -21.85 12.52 -25.26
CA ARG A 249 -22.55 11.27 -24.95
C ARG A 249 -21.54 10.10 -24.91
N PRO A 250 -21.59 9.19 -23.92
CA PRO A 250 -20.82 7.97 -24.00
C PRO A 250 -21.36 7.09 -25.13
N ARG A 251 -20.47 6.65 -26.03
CA ARG A 251 -20.77 5.60 -26.99
C ARG A 251 -21.20 4.33 -26.24
N ARG A 252 -22.18 3.64 -26.81
CA ARG A 252 -22.73 2.36 -26.32
C ARG A 252 -21.63 1.39 -25.89
N ARG A 253 -21.79 0.83 -24.69
CA ARG A 253 -21.04 -0.31 -24.14
C ARG A 253 -20.97 -1.48 -25.14
N PRO A 254 -19.84 -2.19 -25.26
CA PRO A 254 -19.86 -3.61 -25.61
C PRO A 254 -20.37 -4.42 -24.40
N SER A 255 -21.20 -5.43 -24.65
CA SER A 255 -21.75 -6.36 -23.65
C SER A 255 -20.66 -7.14 -22.89
N PRO A 256 -20.89 -7.51 -21.62
CA PRO A 256 -19.97 -8.38 -20.88
C PRO A 256 -20.23 -9.84 -21.27
N ALA A 257 -19.47 -10.34 -22.22
CA ALA A 257 -19.42 -11.76 -22.56
C ALA A 257 -17.96 -12.23 -22.60
N ALA A 258 -17.35 -12.39 -21.43
CA ALA A 258 -16.13 -13.20 -21.24
C ALA A 258 -15.80 -13.42 -19.75
N TRP A 259 -16.78 -13.73 -18.91
CA TRP A 259 -16.50 -14.34 -17.60
C TRP A 259 -16.42 -15.85 -17.82
N ARG A 260 -15.22 -16.38 -18.06
CA ARG A 260 -15.04 -17.82 -18.23
C ARG A 260 -15.24 -18.52 -16.88
N ARG A 261 -16.37 -19.21 -16.75
CA ARG A 261 -16.54 -20.31 -15.78
C ARG A 261 -15.73 -21.52 -16.29
N PRO A 262 -15.03 -22.28 -15.44
CA PRO A 262 -14.59 -23.61 -15.84
C PRO A 262 -15.82 -24.50 -16.02
N SER A 263 -15.99 -25.09 -17.20
CA SER A 263 -17.05 -26.05 -17.47
C SER A 263 -16.71 -27.39 -16.83
N THR A 264 -17.68 -27.98 -16.15
CA THR A 264 -17.72 -29.38 -15.75
C THR A 264 -17.72 -30.29 -16.99
N ALA A 265 -16.54 -30.75 -17.38
CA ALA A 265 -16.40 -31.83 -18.35
C ALA A 265 -16.25 -33.16 -17.60
N GLN A 266 -17.21 -34.04 -17.86
CA GLN A 266 -17.30 -35.42 -17.41
C GLN A 266 -15.99 -36.18 -17.70
N TYR A 267 -15.33 -36.67 -16.65
CA TYR A 267 -14.31 -37.69 -16.81
C TYR A 267 -15.00 -39.06 -16.82
N ARG A 268 -14.97 -39.71 -17.98
CA ARG A 268 -15.32 -41.13 -18.12
C ARG A 268 -14.40 -41.97 -17.24
N SER A 269 -15.04 -42.94 -16.60
CA SER A 269 -14.45 -44.07 -15.89
C SER A 269 -13.32 -44.74 -16.67
N ALA A 270 -12.14 -44.82 -16.05
CA ALA A 270 -11.16 -45.85 -16.30
C ALA A 270 -10.61 -46.32 -14.95
N SER A 271 -11.07 -47.49 -14.51
CA SER A 271 -10.51 -48.21 -13.36
C SER A 271 -9.05 -48.59 -13.63
N PRO A 272 -8.23 -48.66 -12.58
CA PRO A 272 -7.41 -49.85 -12.38
C PRO A 272 -7.63 -50.48 -11.00
N SER A 273 -7.58 -51.81 -11.00
CA SER A 273 -7.71 -52.72 -9.86
C SER A 273 -6.58 -52.60 -8.82
N PRO A 274 -6.75 -53.19 -7.62
CA PRO A 274 -6.04 -52.81 -6.40
C PRO A 274 -4.73 -53.59 -6.19
N ALA A 275 -3.74 -52.95 -5.58
CA ALA A 275 -2.57 -53.64 -5.07
C ALA A 275 -2.13 -53.13 -3.69
N ALA A 276 -2.15 -54.06 -2.74
CA ALA A 276 -1.29 -54.20 -1.57
C ALA A 276 -1.23 -53.07 -0.52
N ARG A 277 -1.97 -53.31 0.57
CA ARG A 277 -1.72 -52.80 1.92
C ARG A 277 -0.36 -53.23 2.46
N SER A 278 0.29 -52.37 3.23
CA SER A 278 1.13 -52.71 4.39
C SER A 278 1.23 -51.53 5.37
N PRO A 279 1.49 -51.78 6.66
CA PRO A 279 0.70 -51.20 7.75
C PRO A 279 1.32 -49.99 8.46
N ARG A 280 0.46 -49.12 9.01
CA ARG A 280 0.81 -48.05 9.97
C ARG A 280 1.26 -48.64 11.32
N PRO A 281 2.26 -48.05 12.00
CA PRO A 281 2.62 -48.42 13.36
C PRO A 281 1.60 -47.85 14.38
N LYS A 282 1.31 -48.66 15.42
CA LYS A 282 0.42 -48.34 16.55
C LYS A 282 1.07 -47.31 17.49
N PRO A 283 0.31 -46.37 18.07
CA PRO A 283 0.82 -45.55 19.17
C PRO A 283 0.82 -46.33 20.50
N SER A 284 1.89 -46.18 21.25
CA SER A 284 2.13 -46.74 22.59
C SER A 284 1.24 -46.08 23.65
N ARG A 285 0.67 -46.91 24.54
CA ARG A 285 -0.01 -46.51 25.78
C ARG A 285 0.98 -45.82 26.74
N PRO A 286 0.57 -44.76 27.46
CA PRO A 286 1.32 -44.28 28.63
C PRO A 286 0.97 -45.12 29.89
N PRO A 287 1.85 -45.15 30.91
CA PRO A 287 1.64 -45.89 32.15
C PRO A 287 0.64 -45.19 33.10
N ARG A 288 0.09 -45.99 34.02
CA ARG A 288 -0.99 -45.65 34.96
C ARG A 288 -0.45 -45.52 36.39
N ALA A 289 -1.14 -44.68 37.18
CA ALA A 289 -1.03 -44.39 38.63
C ALA A 289 -0.18 -43.15 38.95
N ALA A 290 -0.63 -42.17 39.75
CA ALA A 290 -1.23 -42.32 41.07
C ALA A 290 -2.49 -41.45 41.33
N ALA A 291 -3.24 -41.87 42.35
CA ALA A 291 -4.50 -41.33 42.81
C ALA A 291 -4.33 -40.09 43.69
N ALA A 292 -5.22 -39.11 43.53
CA ALA A 292 -5.55 -38.12 44.55
C ALA A 292 -7.04 -37.71 44.43
N THR A 293 -7.80 -38.14 45.44
CA THR A 293 -9.00 -37.53 46.04
C THR A 293 -9.89 -36.59 45.20
N ARG A 294 -11.07 -37.10 44.84
CA ARG A 294 -12.24 -36.30 44.39
C ARG A 294 -13.00 -35.76 45.60
N SER A 295 -13.27 -34.45 45.61
CA SER A 295 -14.31 -33.81 46.43
C SER A 295 -15.58 -33.59 45.59
N PRO A 296 -16.80 -33.80 46.16
CA PRO A 296 -18.06 -33.67 45.42
C PRO A 296 -18.58 -32.22 45.35
N PRO A 297 -19.37 -31.85 44.31
CA PRO A 297 -20.02 -30.55 44.23
C PRO A 297 -21.31 -30.48 45.09
N PRO A 298 -21.70 -29.28 45.56
CA PRO A 298 -22.88 -29.09 46.43
C PRO A 298 -24.22 -29.13 45.66
N PRO A 299 -25.33 -29.45 46.35
CA PRO A 299 -26.64 -29.70 45.72
C PRO A 299 -27.43 -28.44 45.37
N SER A 300 -28.15 -28.50 44.25
CA SER A 300 -29.14 -27.52 43.81
C SER A 300 -30.42 -27.57 44.68
N PRO A 301 -31.03 -26.42 45.04
CA PRO A 301 -32.28 -26.42 45.78
C PRO A 301 -33.53 -26.60 44.90
N ALA A 302 -34.45 -27.35 45.51
CA ALA A 302 -35.76 -27.81 45.10
C ALA A 302 -36.67 -26.83 44.34
N SER A 303 -37.40 -27.40 43.38
CA SER A 303 -38.56 -26.82 42.72
C SER A 303 -39.74 -26.70 43.70
N THR A 304 -40.26 -25.48 43.88
CA THR A 304 -41.56 -25.24 44.49
C THR A 304 -42.66 -25.29 43.43
N ARG A 305 -43.64 -26.15 43.73
CA ARG A 305 -44.93 -26.33 43.06
C ARG A 305 -45.58 -25.00 42.69
N ARG A 306 -46.06 -24.89 41.45
CA ARG A 306 -47.07 -23.91 41.03
C ARG A 306 -48.36 -24.67 40.69
N PRO A 307 -49.52 -24.27 41.22
CA PRO A 307 -50.76 -25.03 41.03
C PRO A 307 -51.44 -24.74 39.68
N SER A 308 -52.17 -25.76 39.26
CA SER A 308 -53.04 -25.88 38.10
C SER A 308 -54.21 -24.89 38.11
N ARG A 309 -54.66 -24.58 36.90
CA ARG A 309 -55.88 -23.85 36.47
C ARG A 309 -57.18 -24.33 37.15
N PRO A 310 -58.27 -23.55 37.03
CA PRO A 310 -59.40 -24.08 36.27
C PRO A 310 -59.88 -23.16 35.15
N GLU A 311 -60.50 -23.82 34.17
CA GLU A 311 -61.09 -23.32 32.93
C GLU A 311 -62.42 -22.60 33.16
N THR A 312 -62.81 -21.71 32.24
CA THR A 312 -64.12 -21.77 31.56
C THR A 312 -64.13 -20.89 30.30
N HIS A 313 -64.46 -21.51 29.16
CA HIS A 313 -65.27 -21.09 27.99
C HIS A 313 -65.27 -19.60 27.56
N ARG A 314 -65.21 -19.22 26.27
CA ARG A 314 -66.06 -19.70 25.16
C ARG A 314 -65.60 -19.13 23.80
N SER A 315 -65.49 -20.03 22.82
CA SER A 315 -65.82 -19.94 21.37
C SER A 315 -65.24 -18.85 20.46
N THR A 316 -64.36 -19.29 19.57
CA THR A 316 -64.23 -18.85 18.17
C THR A 316 -65.39 -19.39 17.30
N PRO A 317 -65.55 -18.88 16.07
CA PRO A 317 -65.69 -19.80 14.94
C PRO A 317 -64.69 -19.51 13.81
N SER A 318 -64.25 -20.60 13.19
CA SER A 318 -63.37 -20.68 12.01
C SER A 318 -64.21 -20.77 10.70
N PRO A 319 -63.57 -20.73 9.51
CA PRO A 319 -64.11 -20.20 8.25
C PRO A 319 -64.54 -21.27 7.23
N GLU A 320 -65.19 -20.87 6.12
CA GLU A 320 -65.22 -21.58 4.82
C GLU A 320 -65.86 -20.72 3.67
N PRO A 321 -65.80 -21.09 2.36
CA PRO A 321 -64.90 -20.47 1.36
C PRO A 321 -65.65 -20.00 0.05
N PRO A 322 -65.12 -20.01 -1.21
CA PRO A 322 -65.15 -18.81 -2.08
C PRO A 322 -65.83 -18.95 -3.48
N THR A 323 -65.74 -17.85 -4.27
CA THR A 323 -65.88 -17.66 -5.76
C THR A 323 -67.27 -17.28 -6.32
N PRO A 324 -67.42 -16.67 -7.54
CA PRO A 324 -66.44 -16.34 -8.60
C PRO A 324 -66.55 -14.91 -9.25
N VAL A 325 -65.65 -14.69 -10.22
CA VAL A 325 -65.38 -13.54 -11.13
C VAL A 325 -66.53 -13.16 -12.07
N PRO A 326 -66.48 -11.98 -12.76
CA PRO A 326 -66.14 -12.03 -14.19
C PRO A 326 -65.25 -10.88 -14.74
N ALA A 327 -64.66 -11.15 -15.90
CA ALA A 327 -63.77 -10.32 -16.72
C ALA A 327 -64.53 -9.41 -17.71
N THR A 328 -64.04 -8.21 -18.06
CA THR A 328 -63.35 -7.76 -19.31
C THR A 328 -63.68 -6.25 -19.42
N SER A 329 -62.94 -5.29 -20.00
CA SER A 329 -62.11 -5.21 -21.20
C SER A 329 -61.36 -3.84 -21.23
N SER A 330 -60.19 -3.78 -21.87
CA SER A 330 -59.54 -2.56 -22.42
C SER A 330 -60.24 -2.15 -23.74
N PRO A 331 -60.16 -0.89 -24.28
CA PRO A 331 -58.88 -0.35 -24.78
C PRO A 331 -58.68 1.20 -24.79
N SER A 332 -57.42 1.56 -25.05
CA SER A 332 -56.93 2.74 -25.80
C SER A 332 -56.70 4.09 -25.10
N SER A 333 -55.40 4.44 -25.09
CA SER A 333 -54.80 5.76 -25.32
C SER A 333 -55.58 7.01 -24.89
N ARG A 334 -55.12 7.64 -23.80
CA ARG A 334 -55.16 9.09 -23.67
C ARG A 334 -54.05 9.60 -22.75
N ARG A 335 -53.29 10.52 -23.34
CA ARG A 335 -52.30 11.44 -22.80
C ARG A 335 -52.65 11.94 -21.39
N TRP A 336 -51.82 11.61 -20.41
CA TRP A 336 -51.92 12.17 -19.05
C TRP A 336 -50.97 13.35 -18.90
N THR A 337 -51.51 14.56 -19.04
CA THR A 337 -51.02 15.73 -18.31
C THR A 337 -51.60 15.64 -16.90
N ARG A 338 -50.74 15.54 -15.87
CA ARG A 338 -51.15 15.74 -14.48
C ARG A 338 -50.42 16.94 -13.87
N PRO A 339 -51.08 17.66 -12.95
CA PRO A 339 -50.68 18.98 -12.49
C PRO A 339 -49.53 18.87 -11.49
N VAL A 340 -48.67 19.89 -11.48
CA VAL A 340 -47.68 20.13 -10.43
C VAL A 340 -48.45 20.45 -9.14
N ALA A 341 -48.50 19.48 -8.24
CA ALA A 341 -48.76 19.73 -6.83
C ALA A 341 -47.41 19.54 -6.13
N ASP A 342 -46.81 20.65 -5.72
CA ASP A 342 -45.61 20.70 -4.88
C ASP A 342 -45.94 20.01 -3.54
N THR A 343 -45.72 18.70 -3.50
CA THR A 343 -45.53 17.99 -2.24
C THR A 343 -44.05 18.09 -1.96
N VAL A 344 -43.68 19.02 -1.08
CA VAL A 344 -42.34 19.08 -0.48
C VAL A 344 -42.16 17.75 0.22
N ALA A 345 -41.51 16.79 -0.46
CA ALA A 345 -40.96 15.62 0.17
C ALA A 345 -39.97 16.14 1.21
N ASP A 346 -40.29 15.90 2.48
CA ASP A 346 -39.44 16.16 3.62
C ASP A 346 -38.04 15.63 3.30
N SER A 347 -37.13 16.56 2.99
CA SER A 347 -35.74 16.25 2.71
C SER A 347 -35.13 15.80 4.02
N ALA A 348 -35.20 14.48 4.29
CA ALA A 348 -34.61 13.87 5.46
C ALA A 348 -33.21 14.44 5.68
N GLN A 349 -33.07 15.28 6.71
CA GLN A 349 -31.85 16.00 7.02
C GLN A 349 -30.74 14.95 7.14
N ALA A 350 -29.65 15.10 6.38
CA ALA A 350 -28.52 14.18 6.48
C ALA A 350 -28.05 14.10 7.94
N PRO A 351 -27.78 12.89 8.47
CA PRO A 351 -27.38 12.75 9.86
C PRO A 351 -26.13 13.60 10.14
N ALA A 352 -26.06 14.16 11.36
CA ALA A 352 -24.90 14.91 11.81
C ALA A 352 -23.63 14.10 11.56
N ALA A 353 -22.57 14.75 11.08
CA ALA A 353 -21.35 14.07 10.69
C ALA A 353 -20.15 14.64 11.43
N VAL A 354 -19.36 13.77 12.05
CA VAL A 354 -18.07 14.10 12.63
C VAL A 354 -17.01 13.35 11.85
N ARG A 355 -16.01 14.08 11.37
CA ARG A 355 -14.86 13.50 10.66
C ARG A 355 -13.58 13.95 11.35
N HIS A 356 -12.66 13.01 11.52
CA HIS A 356 -11.35 13.25 12.12
C HIS A 356 -10.28 12.47 11.37
N ALA A 357 -9.07 12.98 11.35
CA ALA A 357 -7.90 12.26 10.84
C ALA A 357 -6.77 12.39 11.85
N GLU A 358 -6.11 11.27 12.15
CA GLU A 358 -5.08 11.15 13.16
C GLU A 358 -3.85 10.45 12.58
N GLU A 359 -2.65 10.96 12.86
CA GLU A 359 -1.39 10.31 12.49
C GLU A 359 -0.84 9.53 13.69
N THR A 360 -0.80 8.19 13.58
CA THR A 360 -0.26 7.31 14.62
C THR A 360 0.08 5.93 14.04
N MET A 361 0.83 5.09 14.76
CA MET A 361 1.28 3.75 14.29
C MET A 361 1.97 3.75 12.92
N GLY A 362 2.61 4.87 12.56
CA GLY A 362 3.26 5.06 11.26
C GLY A 362 2.30 5.14 10.05
N THR A 363 1.03 5.45 10.26
CA THR A 363 0.01 5.61 9.21
C THR A 363 -0.99 6.73 9.56
N VAL A 364 -1.97 6.95 8.69
CA VAL A 364 -3.10 7.85 8.95
C VAL A 364 -4.34 7.01 9.24
N PHE A 365 -5.02 7.36 10.33
CA PHE A 365 -6.34 6.86 10.67
C PHE A 365 -7.37 7.94 10.35
N SER A 366 -8.47 7.57 9.71
CA SER A 366 -9.57 8.48 9.45
C SER A 366 -10.88 7.92 9.98
N PHE A 367 -11.67 8.80 10.59
CA PHE A 367 -12.93 8.50 11.22
C PHE A 367 -14.02 9.28 10.49
N ASP A 368 -15.11 8.61 10.14
CA ASP A 368 -16.33 9.21 9.62
C ASP A 368 -17.53 8.63 10.40
N VAL A 369 -18.07 9.42 11.33
CA VAL A 369 -19.16 9.03 12.24
C VAL A 369 -20.41 9.81 11.89
N ARG A 370 -21.55 9.12 11.83
CA ARG A 370 -22.84 9.62 11.37
C ARG A 370 -23.91 9.45 12.44
N GLY A 371 -24.68 10.49 12.69
CA GLY A 371 -25.67 10.53 13.77
C GLY A 371 -25.03 10.85 15.12
N GLY A 372 -25.83 10.74 16.17
CA GLY A 372 -25.43 11.03 17.55
C GLY A 372 -25.35 12.53 17.86
N ASP A 373 -25.19 12.83 19.14
CA ASP A 373 -24.87 14.19 19.58
C ASP A 373 -23.43 14.54 19.16
N PRO A 374 -23.18 15.63 18.41
CA PRO A 374 -21.83 15.97 17.95
C PRO A 374 -20.80 16.18 19.06
N GLY A 375 -21.21 16.59 20.26
CA GLY A 375 -20.33 16.74 21.41
C GLY A 375 -19.88 15.39 21.94
N ALA A 376 -20.83 14.48 22.19
CA ALA A 376 -20.56 13.12 22.62
C ALA A 376 -19.73 12.33 21.58
N VAL A 377 -20.04 12.49 20.28
CA VAL A 377 -19.27 11.83 19.21
C VAL A 377 -17.84 12.35 19.16
N ARG A 378 -17.60 13.67 19.29
CA ARG A 378 -16.24 14.21 19.33
C ARG A 378 -15.45 13.68 20.53
N ALA A 379 -16.05 13.63 21.71
CA ALA A 379 -15.40 13.07 22.89
C ALA A 379 -15.04 11.59 22.71
N ALA A 380 -15.91 10.80 22.07
CA ALA A 380 -15.64 9.41 21.75
C ALA A 380 -14.55 9.24 20.69
N VAL A 381 -14.47 10.15 19.71
CA VAL A 381 -13.37 10.20 18.73
C VAL A 381 -12.05 10.51 19.42
N ASP A 382 -12.01 11.49 20.33
CA ASP A 382 -10.82 11.82 21.11
C ASP A 382 -10.35 10.64 21.97
N GLU A 383 -11.28 9.91 22.59
CA GLU A 383 -10.99 8.70 23.35
C GLU A 383 -10.45 7.56 22.46
N ALA A 384 -11.05 7.35 21.29
CA ALA A 384 -10.56 6.37 20.31
C ALA A 384 -9.16 6.73 19.79
N VAL A 385 -8.90 8.00 19.52
CA VAL A 385 -7.58 8.53 19.15
C VAL A 385 -6.55 8.28 20.25
N ALA A 386 -6.90 8.60 21.50
CA ALA A 386 -6.04 8.30 22.64
C ALA A 386 -5.77 6.80 22.77
N GLY A 387 -6.76 5.95 22.47
CA GLY A 387 -6.60 4.50 22.36
C GLY A 387 -5.56 4.11 21.31
N LEU A 388 -5.63 4.65 20.10
CA LEU A 388 -4.65 4.34 19.03
C LEU A 388 -3.21 4.74 19.42
N HIS A 389 -3.03 5.88 20.11
CA HIS A 389 -1.71 6.27 20.61
C HIS A 389 -1.18 5.32 21.70
N ARG A 390 -2.04 4.87 22.62
CA ARG A 390 -1.67 3.82 23.59
C ARG A 390 -1.28 2.51 22.89
N VAL A 391 -2.00 2.14 21.82
CA VAL A 391 -1.64 0.97 21.01
C VAL A 391 -0.25 1.13 20.39
N ASP A 392 0.10 2.30 19.84
CA ASP A 392 1.47 2.55 19.34
C ASP A 392 2.52 2.46 20.46
N GLU A 393 2.24 3.02 21.64
CA GLU A 393 3.14 2.94 22.80
C GLU A 393 3.37 1.50 23.26
N VAL A 394 2.33 0.66 23.27
CA VAL A 394 2.40 -0.72 23.76
C VAL A 394 2.98 -1.67 22.70
N PHE A 395 2.51 -1.58 21.46
CA PHE A 395 2.72 -2.59 20.43
C PHE A 395 3.80 -2.28 19.39
N SER A 396 4.35 -1.06 19.37
CA SER A 396 5.33 -0.69 18.36
C SER A 396 6.63 -1.49 18.48
N THR A 397 7.02 -2.20 17.41
CA THR A 397 8.31 -2.91 17.32
C THR A 397 9.49 -1.99 16.98
N TYR A 398 9.23 -0.70 16.78
CA TYR A 398 10.25 0.32 16.46
C TYR A 398 10.67 1.14 17.68
N ARG A 399 9.85 1.12 18.73
CA ARG A 399 10.07 1.84 19.99
C ARG A 399 10.78 0.93 20.98
N GLU A 400 11.95 1.33 21.46
CA GLU A 400 12.71 0.51 22.41
C GLU A 400 11.99 0.36 23.76
N ASP A 401 11.19 1.35 24.14
CA ASP A 401 10.43 1.46 25.38
C ASP A 401 9.06 0.76 25.34
N SER A 402 8.62 0.28 24.17
CA SER A 402 7.32 -0.41 24.05
C SER A 402 7.32 -1.74 24.80
N GLN A 403 6.14 -2.16 25.23
CA GLN A 403 6.00 -3.42 25.95
C GLN A 403 6.33 -4.62 25.07
N ILE A 404 5.99 -4.59 23.77
CA ILE A 404 6.38 -5.66 22.83
C ILE A 404 7.90 -5.74 22.66
N SER A 405 8.60 -4.61 22.52
CA SER A 405 10.07 -4.60 22.42
C SER A 405 10.73 -5.10 23.70
N ARG A 406 10.19 -4.76 24.87
CA ARG A 406 10.67 -5.22 26.19
C ARG A 406 10.41 -6.72 26.41
N LEU A 407 9.22 -7.20 26.05
CA LEU A 407 8.84 -8.62 26.07
C LEU A 407 9.77 -9.44 25.17
N GLN A 408 10.08 -8.94 23.97
CA GLN A 408 11.01 -9.58 23.04
C GLN A 408 12.45 -9.67 23.60
N ARG A 409 12.87 -8.73 24.45
CA ARG A 409 14.18 -8.77 25.15
C ARG A 409 14.15 -9.57 26.46
N GLY A 410 12.98 -10.07 26.87
CA GLY A 410 12.80 -10.79 28.14
C GLY A 410 12.84 -9.88 29.37
N GLU A 411 12.59 -8.58 29.21
CA GLU A 411 12.55 -7.60 30.31
C GLU A 411 11.17 -7.52 30.99
N LEU A 412 10.14 -8.06 30.34
CA LEU A 412 8.78 -8.17 30.84
C LEU A 412 8.25 -9.58 30.57
N THR A 413 7.32 -10.02 31.39
CA THR A 413 6.42 -11.14 31.14
C THR A 413 5.08 -10.63 30.58
N VAL A 414 4.27 -11.51 29.98
CA VAL A 414 2.96 -11.11 29.42
C VAL A 414 2.02 -10.62 30.52
N GLU A 415 2.14 -11.17 31.72
CA GLU A 415 1.34 -10.80 32.90
C GLU A 415 1.70 -9.43 33.47
N GLU A 416 2.91 -8.93 33.20
CA GLU A 416 3.36 -7.58 33.58
C GLU A 416 3.03 -6.51 32.52
N CYS A 417 2.63 -6.95 31.33
CA CYS A 417 2.19 -6.08 30.25
C CYS A 417 0.74 -5.61 30.45
N ASP A 418 0.32 -4.66 29.64
CA ASP A 418 -1.08 -4.26 29.50
C ASP A 418 -1.93 -5.49 29.11
N PRO A 419 -3.14 -5.68 29.68
CA PRO A 419 -4.01 -6.80 29.33
C PRO A 419 -4.30 -6.94 27.83
N GLU A 420 -4.28 -5.84 27.07
CA GLU A 420 -4.44 -5.87 25.62
C GLU A 420 -3.33 -6.68 24.93
N VAL A 421 -2.12 -6.76 25.51
CA VAL A 421 -1.03 -7.61 24.99
C VAL A 421 -1.43 -9.09 25.02
N ALA A 422 -1.97 -9.56 26.15
CA ALA A 422 -2.44 -10.95 26.26
C ALA A 422 -3.57 -11.22 25.24
N GLU A 423 -4.54 -10.31 25.12
CA GLU A 423 -5.63 -10.42 24.15
C GLU A 423 -5.10 -10.55 22.70
N VAL A 424 -4.18 -9.68 22.29
CA VAL A 424 -3.62 -9.70 20.93
C VAL A 424 -2.80 -10.97 20.68
N LEU A 425 -2.04 -11.45 21.65
CA LEU A 425 -1.27 -12.69 21.52
C LEU A 425 -2.18 -13.92 21.41
N GLU A 426 -3.29 -13.96 22.16
CA GLU A 426 -4.29 -15.02 22.03
C GLU A 426 -4.97 -15.02 20.66
N LEU A 427 -5.38 -13.83 20.17
CA LEU A 427 -5.94 -13.68 18.83
C LEU A 427 -4.93 -14.08 17.74
N ALA A 428 -3.66 -13.72 17.91
CA ALA A 428 -2.59 -14.11 17.01
C ALA A 428 -2.37 -15.63 16.98
N ALA A 429 -2.36 -16.28 18.14
CA ALA A 429 -2.23 -17.74 18.23
C ALA A 429 -3.41 -18.47 17.56
N GLU A 430 -4.62 -17.93 17.69
CA GLU A 430 -5.78 -18.46 16.99
C GLU A 430 -5.71 -18.24 15.48
N ALA A 431 -5.27 -17.06 15.02
CA ALA A 431 -5.03 -16.79 13.61
C ALA A 431 -3.96 -17.71 13.00
N GLU A 432 -2.89 -17.99 13.74
CA GLU A 432 -1.87 -18.96 13.36
C GLU A 432 -2.44 -20.37 13.23
N ARG A 433 -3.25 -20.81 14.20
CA ARG A 433 -3.91 -22.12 14.15
C ARG A 433 -4.88 -22.28 12.98
N LEU A 434 -5.70 -21.28 12.73
CA LEU A 434 -6.74 -21.30 11.67
C LEU A 434 -6.15 -21.14 10.26
N SER A 435 -5.00 -20.49 10.15
CA SER A 435 -4.26 -20.35 8.88
C SER A 435 -3.23 -21.45 8.67
N ASP A 436 -3.18 -22.50 9.50
CA ASP A 436 -2.15 -23.57 9.41
C ASP A 436 -0.71 -23.02 9.37
N GLY A 437 -0.46 -22.00 10.20
CA GLY A 437 0.84 -21.35 10.31
C GLY A 437 1.16 -20.34 9.21
N TRP A 438 0.25 -20.05 8.28
CA TRP A 438 0.49 -19.07 7.22
C TRP A 438 0.41 -17.61 7.70
N PHE A 439 -0.30 -17.36 8.80
CA PHE A 439 -0.14 -16.17 9.64
C PHE A 439 0.66 -16.54 10.89
N SER A 440 1.66 -15.76 11.26
CA SER A 440 2.37 -15.94 12.53
C SER A 440 2.94 -14.62 13.01
N THR A 441 2.93 -14.42 14.33
CA THR A 441 3.59 -13.27 14.98
C THR A 441 5.01 -13.61 15.43
N SER A 442 5.51 -14.81 15.13
CA SER A 442 6.86 -15.24 15.48
C SER A 442 7.77 -15.24 14.24
N TYR A 443 8.20 -14.06 13.80
CA TYR A 443 9.11 -13.93 12.65
C TYR A 443 10.58 -14.10 13.07
N GLY A 444 11.28 -15.09 12.51
CA GLY A 444 12.72 -15.30 12.76
C GLY A 444 13.06 -15.54 14.24
N GLY A 445 12.11 -16.10 15.01
CA GLY A 445 12.23 -16.29 16.46
C GLY A 445 12.00 -15.02 17.29
N ARG A 446 11.49 -13.94 16.67
CA ARG A 446 11.15 -12.67 17.31
C ARG A 446 9.65 -12.43 17.26
N LEU A 447 9.11 -11.93 18.35
CA LEU A 447 7.72 -11.51 18.43
C LEU A 447 7.49 -10.23 17.62
N ASP A 448 6.56 -10.29 16.67
CA ASP A 448 6.11 -9.20 15.82
C ASP A 448 4.58 -9.33 15.59
N PRO A 449 3.75 -8.67 16.41
CA PRO A 449 2.30 -8.70 16.27
C PRO A 449 1.77 -7.66 15.27
N THR A 450 2.63 -6.97 14.51
CA THR A 450 2.19 -5.84 13.66
C THR A 450 1.19 -6.25 12.57
N GLY A 451 1.19 -7.52 12.16
CA GLY A 451 0.24 -8.08 11.19
C GLY A 451 -1.21 -8.26 11.69
N ILE A 452 -1.48 -8.05 12.99
CA ILE A 452 -2.85 -8.12 13.56
C ILE A 452 -3.26 -6.83 14.29
N VAL A 453 -2.29 -6.13 14.90
CA VAL A 453 -2.54 -4.99 15.80
C VAL A 453 -3.30 -3.86 15.11
N LYS A 454 -3.00 -3.57 13.84
CA LYS A 454 -3.66 -2.49 13.08
C LYS A 454 -5.15 -2.78 12.85
N GLY A 455 -5.48 -3.93 12.26
CA GLY A 455 -6.87 -4.35 12.09
C GLY A 455 -7.65 -4.41 13.41
N TRP A 456 -7.02 -4.94 14.47
CA TRP A 456 -7.62 -4.98 15.81
C TRP A 456 -7.89 -3.59 16.41
N ALA A 457 -6.94 -2.66 16.31
CA ALA A 457 -7.10 -1.31 16.83
C ALA A 457 -8.19 -0.52 16.09
N VAL A 458 -8.24 -0.61 14.76
CA VAL A 458 -9.29 0.01 13.93
C VAL A 458 -10.66 -0.55 14.29
N GLU A 459 -10.77 -1.88 14.44
CA GLU A 459 -12.04 -2.52 14.77
C GLU A 459 -12.57 -2.08 16.13
N ARG A 460 -11.71 -2.07 17.15
CA ARG A 460 -12.05 -1.64 18.51
C ARG A 460 -12.52 -0.20 18.56
N ALA A 461 -11.80 0.71 17.88
CA ALA A 461 -12.18 2.10 17.75
C ALA A 461 -13.55 2.27 17.05
N ALA A 462 -13.80 1.52 15.96
CA ALA A 462 -15.08 1.58 15.27
C ALA A 462 -16.25 1.13 16.17
N ARG A 463 -16.06 0.03 16.93
CA ARG A 463 -17.08 -0.51 17.84
C ARG A 463 -17.36 0.45 19.00
N GLN A 464 -16.33 1.08 19.56
CA GLN A 464 -16.49 2.10 20.59
C GLN A 464 -17.34 3.28 20.08
N LEU A 465 -17.06 3.77 18.87
CA LEU A 465 -17.80 4.87 18.26
C LEU A 465 -19.25 4.49 17.94
N ALA A 466 -19.49 3.26 17.49
CA ALA A 466 -20.83 2.77 17.19
C ALA A 466 -21.70 2.58 18.45
N ALA A 467 -21.08 2.43 19.62
CA ALA A 467 -21.78 2.35 20.90
C ALA A 467 -22.29 3.70 21.42
N VAL A 468 -21.87 4.82 20.82
CA VAL A 468 -22.33 6.16 21.20
C VAL A 468 -23.82 6.31 20.86
N PRO A 469 -24.69 6.71 21.81
CA PRO A 469 -26.13 6.84 21.55
C PRO A 469 -26.46 7.75 20.37
N GLY A 470 -27.34 7.25 19.49
CA GLY A 470 -27.80 7.97 18.30
C GLY A 470 -26.87 7.88 17.10
N VAL A 471 -25.69 7.27 17.22
CA VAL A 471 -24.84 6.96 16.05
C VAL A 471 -25.54 5.94 15.17
N SER A 472 -25.61 6.27 13.88
CA SER A 472 -26.27 5.50 12.82
C SER A 472 -25.28 4.81 11.89
N GLY A 473 -24.05 5.31 11.82
CA GLY A 473 -23.00 4.70 11.01
C GLY A 473 -21.61 5.18 11.38
N VAL A 474 -20.64 4.29 11.26
CA VAL A 474 -19.22 4.53 11.52
C VAL A 474 -18.39 3.93 10.40
N SER A 475 -17.40 4.69 9.94
CA SER A 475 -16.32 4.21 9.09
C SER A 475 -15.00 4.61 9.72
N VAL A 476 -14.18 3.64 10.10
CA VAL A 476 -12.80 3.86 10.53
C VAL A 476 -11.85 3.20 9.54
N ASN A 477 -10.93 3.97 8.98
CA ASN A 477 -9.90 3.50 8.06
C ASN A 477 -8.53 3.74 8.69
N GLY A 478 -7.72 2.69 8.83
CA GLY A 478 -6.31 2.77 9.23
C GLY A 478 -5.39 2.25 8.14
N GLY A 479 -4.71 3.15 7.42
CA GLY A 479 -3.74 2.76 6.39
C GLY A 479 -4.30 1.94 5.23
N GLY A 480 -5.57 2.13 4.87
CA GLY A 480 -6.24 1.41 3.79
C GLY A 480 -7.19 0.30 4.25
N ASP A 481 -7.07 -0.13 5.51
CA ASP A 481 -7.91 -1.16 6.10
C ASP A 481 -9.08 -0.52 6.84
N VAL A 482 -10.31 -0.96 6.52
CA VAL A 482 -11.54 -0.24 6.85
C VAL A 482 -12.50 -1.13 7.61
N GLN A 483 -12.98 -0.66 8.77
CA GLN A 483 -14.14 -1.22 9.46
C GLN A 483 -15.33 -0.27 9.30
N LEU A 484 -16.44 -0.82 8.81
CA LEU A 484 -17.72 -0.15 8.61
C LEU A 484 -18.76 -0.76 9.55
N LEU A 485 -19.56 0.10 10.17
CA LEU A 485 -20.69 -0.26 11.02
C LEU A 485 -21.89 0.63 10.65
N GLY A 486 -23.09 0.08 10.69
CA GLY A 486 -24.33 0.79 10.37
C GLY A 486 -24.34 1.38 8.95
N VAL A 487 -25.04 2.51 8.78
CA VAL A 487 -25.21 3.16 7.48
C VAL A 487 -24.97 4.68 7.56
N PRO A 488 -24.39 5.31 6.52
CA PRO A 488 -24.14 6.74 6.52
C PRO A 488 -25.40 7.60 6.34
N GLY A 489 -26.53 6.98 5.99
CA GLY A 489 -27.82 7.63 5.84
C GLY A 489 -28.87 6.64 5.32
N ALA A 490 -30.15 7.02 5.41
CA ALA A 490 -31.25 6.18 4.95
C ALA A 490 -31.03 5.72 3.50
N GLN A 491 -31.05 4.40 3.28
CA GLN A 491 -30.90 3.76 1.97
C GLN A 491 -29.56 4.02 1.23
N ARG A 492 -28.52 4.51 1.92
CA ARG A 492 -27.17 4.63 1.34
C ARG A 492 -26.20 3.72 2.07
N PRO A 493 -25.73 2.61 1.47
CA PRO A 493 -24.71 1.79 2.10
C PRO A 493 -23.34 2.48 2.06
N TRP A 494 -22.48 2.11 2.99
CA TRP A 494 -21.05 2.41 2.86
C TRP A 494 -20.47 1.76 1.61
N ARG A 495 -19.51 2.43 0.98
CA ARG A 495 -18.77 1.91 -0.18
C ARG A 495 -17.28 2.15 0.01
N VAL A 496 -16.48 1.11 -0.22
CA VAL A 496 -15.02 1.13 -0.10
C VAL A 496 -14.42 0.88 -1.46
N GLY A 497 -13.60 1.82 -1.95
CA GLY A 497 -12.82 1.60 -3.16
C GLY A 497 -11.60 0.74 -2.85
N VAL A 498 -11.37 -0.31 -3.63
CA VAL A 498 -10.14 -1.11 -3.61
C VAL A 498 -9.20 -0.54 -4.66
N SER A 499 -8.09 0.03 -4.21
CA SER A 499 -7.07 0.62 -5.09
C SER A 499 -6.49 -0.42 -6.04
N ASP A 500 -6.22 -0.01 -7.27
CA ASP A 500 -5.52 -0.84 -8.23
C ASP A 500 -4.00 -0.72 -8.05
N PRO A 501 -3.30 -1.80 -7.64
CA PRO A 501 -1.86 -1.75 -7.39
C PRO A 501 -1.02 -1.59 -8.67
N LEU A 502 -1.58 -1.92 -9.85
CA LEU A 502 -0.91 -1.81 -11.15
C LEU A 502 -1.21 -0.48 -11.86
N ARG A 503 -2.26 0.23 -11.43
CA ARG A 503 -2.72 1.50 -12.02
C ARG A 503 -2.92 2.56 -10.95
N PRO A 504 -1.88 3.36 -10.61
CA PRO A 504 -1.97 4.41 -9.60
C PRO A 504 -3.15 5.36 -9.84
N GLY A 505 -3.96 5.58 -8.79
CA GLY A 505 -5.19 6.39 -8.85
C GLY A 505 -6.42 5.68 -9.43
N GLY A 506 -6.27 4.43 -9.90
CA GLY A 506 -7.37 3.57 -10.33
C GLY A 506 -7.96 2.74 -9.19
N LEU A 507 -9.18 2.25 -9.39
CA LEU A 507 -9.83 1.27 -8.52
C LEU A 507 -9.96 -0.07 -9.23
N ALA A 508 -9.54 -1.14 -8.57
CA ALA A 508 -9.77 -2.52 -9.02
C ALA A 508 -11.21 -2.96 -8.75
N ALA A 509 -11.81 -2.50 -7.65
CA ALA A 509 -13.19 -2.80 -7.28
C ALA A 509 -13.80 -1.72 -6.37
N VAL A 510 -15.12 -1.75 -6.22
CA VAL A 510 -15.86 -1.00 -5.20
C VAL A 510 -16.68 -2.00 -4.40
N ILE A 511 -16.41 -2.11 -3.10
CA ILE A 511 -17.11 -3.01 -2.18
C ILE A 511 -18.22 -2.23 -1.49
N SER A 512 -19.44 -2.78 -1.50
CA SER A 512 -20.64 -2.20 -0.92
C SER A 512 -21.08 -2.95 0.34
N ALA A 513 -21.37 -2.20 1.40
CA ALA A 513 -21.97 -2.72 2.63
C ALA A 513 -23.50 -2.87 2.54
N ALA A 514 -24.07 -2.90 1.33
CA ALA A 514 -25.51 -3.11 1.15
C ALA A 514 -25.95 -4.44 1.77
N GLY A 515 -27.04 -4.39 2.55
CA GLY A 515 -27.66 -5.58 3.14
C GLY A 515 -26.89 -6.18 4.32
N VAL A 516 -25.91 -5.48 4.88
CA VAL A 516 -25.21 -5.87 6.12
C VAL A 516 -25.02 -4.69 7.05
N ASP A 517 -25.02 -4.97 8.35
CA ASP A 517 -24.81 -3.96 9.39
C ASP A 517 -23.32 -3.74 9.71
N GLU A 518 -22.47 -4.72 9.43
CA GLU A 518 -21.03 -4.65 9.64
C GLU A 518 -20.29 -5.15 8.39
N LEU A 519 -19.24 -4.43 7.98
CA LEU A 519 -18.36 -4.83 6.87
C LEU A 519 -16.94 -4.36 7.15
N ALA A 520 -15.97 -5.23 6.97
CA ALA A 520 -14.56 -4.96 7.04
C ALA A 520 -13.90 -5.24 5.67
N VAL A 521 -12.94 -4.42 5.29
CA VAL A 521 -12.12 -4.58 4.09
C VAL A 521 -10.67 -4.35 4.47
N ALA A 522 -9.82 -5.38 4.32
CA ALA A 522 -8.38 -5.27 4.55
C ALA A 522 -7.61 -5.64 3.28
N THR A 523 -6.49 -4.96 3.01
CA THR A 523 -5.67 -5.23 1.83
C THR A 523 -4.20 -5.42 2.19
N SER A 524 -3.65 -6.58 1.83
CA SER A 524 -2.22 -6.88 1.89
C SER A 524 -1.61 -6.84 0.49
N GLY A 525 -0.47 -6.21 0.30
CA GLY A 525 0.15 -6.10 -1.02
C GLY A 525 1.54 -5.48 -1.03
N THR A 526 2.22 -5.57 -2.17
CA THR A 526 3.59 -5.09 -2.35
C THR A 526 3.68 -3.61 -2.71
N ALA A 527 2.57 -2.99 -3.14
CA ALA A 527 2.54 -1.60 -3.59
C ALA A 527 2.81 -0.58 -2.46
N GLU A 528 2.36 -0.85 -1.24
CA GLU A 528 2.46 0.10 -0.11
C GLU A 528 3.84 0.06 0.59
N ARG A 529 4.47 -1.12 0.71
CA ARG A 529 5.71 -1.31 1.50
C ARG A 529 6.77 -2.22 0.85
N GLY A 530 6.61 -2.60 -0.43
CA GLY A 530 7.51 -3.55 -1.11
C GLY A 530 7.31 -5.01 -0.65
N ALA A 531 8.26 -5.90 -0.94
CA ALA A 531 8.22 -7.31 -0.51
C ALA A 531 8.58 -7.46 0.98
N HIS A 532 7.62 -7.11 1.85
CA HIS A 532 7.77 -7.17 3.30
C HIS A 532 7.04 -8.36 3.94
N ILE A 533 6.22 -9.09 3.18
CA ILE A 533 5.52 -10.29 3.63
C ILE A 533 6.45 -11.51 3.45
N VAL A 534 6.56 -12.31 4.50
CA VAL A 534 7.45 -13.48 4.59
C VAL A 534 6.58 -14.72 4.72
N ASP A 535 6.97 -15.83 4.09
CA ASP A 535 6.42 -17.15 4.43
C ASP A 535 7.02 -17.58 5.79
N PRO A 536 6.23 -17.58 6.89
CA PRO A 536 6.72 -17.89 8.23
C PRO A 536 7.28 -19.31 8.36
N ARG A 537 6.85 -20.25 7.51
CA ARG A 537 7.32 -21.64 7.53
C ARG A 537 8.72 -21.78 6.96
N THR A 538 9.13 -20.86 6.10
CA THR A 538 10.46 -20.86 5.45
C THR A 538 11.39 -19.76 5.95
N GLY A 539 10.84 -18.72 6.58
CA GLY A 539 11.57 -17.53 7.01
C GLY A 539 12.10 -16.67 5.86
N ARG A 540 11.62 -16.89 4.63
CA ARG A 540 11.99 -16.14 3.41
C ARG A 540 10.82 -15.30 2.92
N SER A 541 11.09 -14.23 2.18
CA SER A 541 10.05 -13.46 1.49
C SER A 541 9.10 -14.39 0.75
N ALA A 542 7.79 -14.18 0.91
CA ALA A 542 6.79 -15.02 0.29
C ALA A 542 7.01 -15.05 -1.23
N VAL A 543 7.21 -16.25 -1.78
CA VAL A 543 7.27 -16.43 -3.24
C VAL A 543 5.84 -16.51 -3.74
N THR A 544 5.29 -15.37 -4.09
CA THR A 544 3.90 -15.23 -4.50
C THR A 544 3.80 -14.58 -5.87
N ASP A 545 2.79 -14.99 -6.64
CA ASP A 545 2.41 -14.36 -7.90
C ASP A 545 1.51 -13.13 -7.69
N LEU A 546 1.17 -12.81 -6.43
CA LEU A 546 0.27 -11.73 -6.04
C LEU A 546 0.97 -10.38 -5.91
N VAL A 547 0.27 -9.32 -6.32
CA VAL A 547 0.61 -7.92 -6.01
C VAL A 547 -0.29 -7.33 -4.94
N ALA A 548 -1.52 -7.82 -4.83
CA ALA A 548 -2.45 -7.47 -3.76
C ALA A 548 -3.47 -8.59 -3.49
N VAL A 549 -3.89 -8.69 -2.23
CA VAL A 549 -5.03 -9.47 -1.76
C VAL A 549 -5.89 -8.57 -0.90
N THR A 550 -7.15 -8.40 -1.30
CA THR A 550 -8.16 -7.71 -0.51
C THR A 550 -9.13 -8.74 0.05
N VAL A 551 -9.31 -8.75 1.37
CA VAL A 551 -10.25 -9.61 2.08
C VAL A 551 -11.40 -8.78 2.63
N VAL A 552 -12.61 -9.28 2.45
CA VAL A 552 -13.87 -8.69 2.88
C VAL A 552 -14.54 -9.64 3.87
N GLY A 553 -14.95 -9.15 5.02
CA GLY A 553 -15.58 -9.96 6.06
C GLY A 553 -16.32 -9.09 7.09
N PRO A 554 -16.81 -9.66 8.20
CA PRO A 554 -17.49 -8.88 9.25
C PRO A 554 -16.54 -8.18 10.23
N ARG A 555 -15.33 -8.72 10.39
CA ARG A 555 -14.37 -8.35 11.44
C ARG A 555 -13.02 -7.99 10.83
N LEU A 556 -12.55 -6.77 11.04
CA LEU A 556 -11.31 -6.29 10.45
C LEU A 556 -10.06 -6.97 11.02
N THR A 557 -10.07 -7.33 12.31
CA THR A 557 -8.97 -8.10 12.91
C THR A 557 -8.66 -9.35 12.10
N TRP A 558 -9.70 -10.11 11.73
CA TRP A 558 -9.55 -11.34 10.96
C TRP A 558 -9.25 -11.07 9.49
N ALA A 559 -9.89 -10.06 8.88
CA ALA A 559 -9.63 -9.72 7.49
C ALA A 559 -8.17 -9.32 7.23
N ASP A 560 -7.54 -8.57 8.15
CA ASP A 560 -6.12 -8.17 8.06
C ASP A 560 -5.18 -9.39 8.13
N CYS A 561 -5.44 -10.30 9.09
CA CYS A 561 -4.71 -11.58 9.20
C CYS A 561 -4.88 -12.46 7.96
N TRP A 562 -6.10 -12.60 7.45
CA TRP A 562 -6.40 -13.43 6.27
C TRP A 562 -5.81 -12.85 5.00
N ALA A 563 -5.81 -11.52 4.83
CA ALA A 563 -5.14 -10.88 3.71
C ALA A 563 -3.65 -11.18 3.72
N THR A 564 -3.01 -11.10 4.90
CA THR A 564 -1.59 -11.42 5.09
C THR A 564 -1.30 -12.89 4.80
N ALA A 565 -2.07 -13.81 5.38
CA ALA A 565 -1.90 -15.26 5.19
C ALA A 565 -2.11 -15.69 3.74
N ALA A 566 -3.19 -15.24 3.10
CA ALA A 566 -3.48 -15.59 1.71
C ALA A 566 -2.46 -15.00 0.74
N PHE A 567 -1.91 -13.81 1.04
CA PHE A 567 -0.81 -13.25 0.27
C PHE A 567 0.42 -14.17 0.31
N ALA A 568 0.73 -14.73 1.49
CA ALA A 568 1.81 -15.70 1.66
C ALA A 568 1.53 -17.04 0.93
N MET A 569 0.29 -17.52 0.94
CA MET A 569 -0.15 -18.74 0.23
C MET A 569 -0.03 -18.66 -1.29
N GLY A 570 -0.12 -17.46 -1.86
CA GLY A 570 -0.19 -17.28 -3.32
C GLY A 570 -1.59 -17.44 -3.89
N SER A 571 -1.77 -17.07 -5.16
CA SER A 571 -3.10 -16.83 -5.74
C SER A 571 -4.03 -18.05 -5.79
N ARG A 572 -3.48 -19.25 -5.91
CA ARG A 572 -4.27 -20.49 -6.07
C ARG A 572 -4.66 -21.09 -4.73
N GLU A 573 -3.69 -21.30 -3.85
CA GLU A 573 -3.92 -21.85 -2.52
C GLU A 573 -4.67 -20.85 -1.64
N GLY A 574 -4.27 -19.57 -1.67
CA GLY A 574 -4.92 -18.50 -0.93
C GLY A 574 -6.39 -18.32 -1.32
N LEU A 575 -6.73 -18.33 -2.62
CA LEU A 575 -8.13 -18.25 -3.04
C LEU A 575 -8.96 -19.45 -2.55
N THR A 576 -8.40 -20.66 -2.68
CA THR A 576 -9.10 -21.90 -2.26
C THR A 576 -9.36 -21.89 -0.75
N TRP A 577 -8.37 -21.44 0.03
CA TRP A 577 -8.49 -21.33 1.47
C TRP A 577 -9.49 -20.24 1.88
N LEU A 578 -9.42 -19.04 1.30
CA LEU A 578 -10.36 -17.96 1.58
C LEU A 578 -11.82 -18.36 1.28
N GLU A 579 -12.06 -19.10 0.18
CA GLU A 579 -13.39 -19.64 -0.15
C GLU A 579 -13.93 -20.61 0.90
N SER A 580 -13.04 -21.26 1.67
CA SER A 580 -13.42 -22.20 2.73
C SER A 580 -13.82 -21.51 4.04
N LEU A 581 -13.47 -20.23 4.20
CA LEU A 581 -13.74 -19.47 5.43
C LEU A 581 -15.17 -18.90 5.41
N PRO A 582 -15.98 -19.15 6.44
CA PRO A 582 -17.37 -18.70 6.46
C PRO A 582 -17.46 -17.17 6.54
N GLY A 583 -18.25 -16.57 5.65
CA GLY A 583 -18.51 -15.13 5.66
C GLY A 583 -17.32 -14.27 5.20
N VAL A 584 -16.34 -14.89 4.55
CA VAL A 584 -15.17 -14.22 3.98
C VAL A 584 -15.28 -14.23 2.46
N GLU A 585 -15.04 -13.07 1.85
CA GLU A 585 -14.91 -12.92 0.41
C GLU A 585 -13.56 -12.25 0.10
N ALA A 586 -13.03 -12.42 -1.11
CA ALA A 586 -11.75 -11.83 -1.45
C ALA A 586 -11.57 -11.52 -2.93
N LEU A 587 -10.69 -10.55 -3.20
CA LEU A 587 -10.18 -10.15 -4.50
C LEU A 587 -8.65 -10.27 -4.49
N LEU A 588 -8.09 -11.02 -5.43
CA LEU A 588 -6.67 -11.28 -5.55
C LEU A 588 -6.20 -10.76 -6.91
N ILE A 589 -5.13 -9.97 -6.93
CA ILE A 589 -4.54 -9.40 -8.15
C ILE A 589 -3.13 -9.95 -8.29
N THR A 590 -2.83 -10.58 -9.42
CA THR A 590 -1.51 -11.12 -9.72
C THR A 590 -0.61 -10.11 -10.42
N ALA A 591 0.70 -10.33 -10.40
CA ALA A 591 1.68 -9.54 -11.15
C ALA A 591 1.47 -9.62 -12.68
N GLY A 592 0.73 -10.64 -13.15
CA GLY A 592 0.32 -10.79 -14.55
C GLY A 592 -0.98 -10.07 -14.91
N ASP A 593 -1.48 -9.18 -14.04
CA ASP A 593 -2.76 -8.46 -14.20
C ASP A 593 -3.99 -9.41 -14.24
N GLU A 594 -3.84 -10.63 -13.69
CA GLU A 594 -4.97 -11.54 -13.52
C GLU A 594 -5.70 -11.20 -12.22
N VAL A 595 -7.01 -11.00 -12.32
CA VAL A 595 -7.88 -10.79 -11.16
C VAL A 595 -8.65 -12.09 -10.86
N ARG A 596 -8.50 -12.58 -9.63
CA ARG A 596 -9.26 -13.72 -9.10
C ARG A 596 -10.12 -13.25 -7.93
N CYS A 597 -11.27 -13.88 -7.74
CA CYS A 597 -12.15 -13.56 -6.62
C CYS A 597 -12.89 -14.78 -6.13
N THR A 598 -13.33 -14.70 -4.88
CA THR A 598 -14.23 -15.68 -4.30
C THR A 598 -15.62 -15.62 -4.93
N GLY A 599 -16.38 -16.72 -4.86
CA GLY A 599 -17.66 -16.84 -5.54
C GLY A 599 -18.72 -15.83 -5.07
N GLY A 600 -18.71 -15.47 -3.78
CA GLY A 600 -19.69 -14.56 -3.19
C GLY A 600 -19.32 -13.08 -3.28
N LEU A 601 -18.09 -12.72 -3.67
CA LEU A 601 -17.65 -11.33 -3.79
C LEU A 601 -18.55 -10.52 -4.75
N ALA A 602 -19.08 -11.16 -5.79
CA ALA A 602 -19.98 -10.53 -6.76
C ALA A 602 -21.22 -9.90 -6.10
N ALA A 603 -21.72 -10.45 -4.99
CA ALA A 603 -22.85 -9.90 -4.25
C ALA A 603 -22.49 -8.61 -3.47
N ARG A 604 -21.19 -8.32 -3.34
CA ARG A 604 -20.65 -7.15 -2.64
C ARG A 604 -20.13 -6.06 -3.56
N LEU A 605 -20.09 -6.28 -4.87
CA LEU A 605 -19.64 -5.26 -5.82
C LEU A 605 -20.72 -4.18 -6.01
N GLY A 606 -20.31 -2.91 -5.91
CA GLY A 606 -21.20 -1.74 -5.88
C GLY A 606 -21.19 -0.85 -7.13
#